data_AF-A0AAD9TN15-F1
#
_entry.id   AF-A0AAD9TN15-F1
#
_cell.length_a   1.000
_cell.length_b   1.000
_cell.length_c   1.000
_cell.angle_alpha   90.00
_cell.angle_beta   90.00
_cell.angle_gamma   90.00
#
_symmetry.space_group_name_H-M   'P 1'
#
loop_
_entity.id
_entity.type
_entity.pdbx_description
1 polymer ?
#
loop_
_entity_poly.entity_id
_entity_poly.type
_entity_poly.pdbx_seq_one_letter_code
_entity_poly.pdbx_strand_id
1 'polypeptide(L)'
;MSRTIIFFLETAIMLNLLLIALLNTQLSAAKSLSLSVKIVHSDSPASPVYPGNLTFIEKMQRYIESSNARASYLMSSISRHKKKNNNNSAVHPSAIIARPDVVYDHGAYLLKIGIGQPVTERWLHLDTGSDLTWIQCKPCVACYDQVDPIFDPANSSSFRKFVCLKDDTCRPAVCRGRLCFYQINYADESVSKGFLAREIFTFTNPEDLHFRMKFGCSSESKEGDSEETILGSWHQLDYRFIYDTGLRQLSFAAEDCSKDSP
;
A
#
# COMPACT_ATOMS: atom_id res chain seq x y z
N MET A 1 42.84 -50.41 38.07
CA MET A 1 42.23 -49.09 38.37
C MET A 1 41.29 -49.27 39.54
N SER A 2 41.37 -48.45 40.60
CA SER A 2 40.56 -48.69 41.82
C SER A 2 39.06 -48.49 41.54
N ARG A 3 38.19 -49.33 42.12
CA ARG A 3 36.72 -49.21 42.02
C ARG A 3 36.24 -47.82 42.45
N THR A 4 36.95 -47.20 43.41
CA THR A 4 36.73 -45.84 43.87
C THR A 4 36.84 -44.79 42.75
N ILE A 5 37.81 -44.93 41.84
CA ILE A 5 38.02 -43.98 40.73
C ILE A 5 36.89 -44.06 39.71
N ILE A 6 36.40 -45.28 39.44
CA ILE A 6 35.25 -45.51 38.55
C ILE A 6 34.00 -44.85 39.13
N PHE A 7 33.76 -45.02 40.43
CA PHE A 7 32.61 -44.42 41.13
C PHE A 7 32.63 -42.88 41.12
N PHE A 8 33.82 -42.27 41.26
CA PHE A 8 33.98 -40.81 41.13
C PHE A 8 33.76 -40.32 39.69
N LEU A 9 34.15 -41.10 38.67
CA LEU A 9 33.93 -40.74 37.27
C LEU A 9 32.43 -40.83 36.89
N GLU A 10 31.75 -41.90 37.29
CA GLU A 10 30.31 -42.08 37.05
C GLU A 10 29.47 -40.98 37.71
N THR A 11 29.77 -40.64 38.96
CA THR A 11 29.08 -39.55 39.67
C THR A 11 29.34 -38.17 39.04
N ALA A 12 30.56 -37.90 38.57
CA ALA A 12 30.88 -36.66 37.86
C ALA A 12 30.18 -36.55 36.48
N ILE A 13 30.03 -37.66 35.76
CA ILE A 13 29.28 -37.72 34.49
C ILE A 13 27.79 -37.47 34.75
N MET A 14 27.20 -38.16 35.73
CA MET A 14 25.78 -37.97 36.09
C MET A 14 25.48 -36.54 36.54
N LEU A 15 26.38 -35.90 37.30
CA LEU A 15 26.23 -34.50 37.71
C LEU A 15 26.29 -33.54 36.52
N ASN A 16 27.20 -33.76 35.55
CA ASN A 16 27.26 -32.96 34.32
C ASN A 16 26.00 -33.12 33.46
N LEU A 17 25.50 -34.36 33.28
CA LEU A 17 24.27 -34.61 32.53
C LEU A 17 23.05 -33.94 33.21
N LEU A 18 23.01 -33.94 34.55
CA LEU A 18 21.98 -33.23 35.32
C LEU A 18 22.08 -31.70 35.15
N LEU A 19 23.29 -31.13 35.16
CA LEU A 19 23.51 -29.70 34.91
C LEU A 19 23.09 -29.29 33.49
N ILE A 20 23.43 -30.10 32.47
CA ILE A 20 23.04 -29.86 31.07
C ILE A 20 21.51 -29.93 30.93
N ALA A 21 20.84 -30.88 31.60
CA ALA A 21 19.38 -30.94 31.62
C ALA A 21 18.76 -29.69 32.30
N LEU A 22 19.31 -29.23 33.42
CA LEU A 22 18.85 -28.04 34.15
C LEU A 22 19.11 -26.72 33.40
N LEU A 23 20.16 -26.64 32.57
CA LEU A 23 20.42 -25.52 31.67
C LEU A 23 19.41 -25.49 30.52
N ASN A 24 19.04 -26.66 29.97
CA ASN A 24 18.07 -26.75 28.87
C ASN A 24 16.61 -26.47 29.31
N THR A 25 16.25 -26.65 30.58
CA THR A 25 14.88 -26.31 31.06
C THR A 25 14.65 -24.82 31.28
N GLN A 26 15.70 -24.00 31.38
CA GLN A 26 15.62 -22.54 31.51
C GLN A 26 15.32 -21.83 30.17
N LEU A 27 15.43 -22.52 29.03
CA LEU A 27 15.08 -21.97 27.70
C LEU A 27 13.65 -22.34 27.25
N SER A 28 12.72 -22.45 28.21
CA SER A 28 11.29 -22.52 27.93
C SER A 28 10.78 -21.13 27.54
N ALA A 29 10.37 -21.00 26.28
CA ALA A 29 9.91 -19.79 25.60
C ALA A 29 9.42 -18.64 26.51
N ALA A 30 10.17 -17.54 26.53
CA ALA A 30 9.62 -16.24 26.91
C ALA A 30 8.40 -15.98 26.01
N LYS A 31 7.20 -15.98 26.58
CA LYS A 31 5.96 -15.71 25.83
C LYS A 31 6.05 -14.30 25.23
N SER A 32 6.28 -14.23 23.92
CA SER A 32 6.13 -12.99 23.17
C SER A 32 4.72 -12.45 23.39
N LEU A 33 4.61 -11.23 23.91
CA LEU A 33 3.32 -10.58 24.13
C LEU A 33 2.71 -10.19 22.77
N SER A 34 1.97 -11.11 22.15
CA SER A 34 1.28 -10.87 20.89
C SER A 34 -0.02 -10.09 21.12
N LEU A 35 -0.07 -8.85 20.64
CA LEU A 35 -1.29 -8.04 20.61
C LEU A 35 -2.09 -8.37 19.35
N SER A 36 -3.23 -9.04 19.50
CA SER A 36 -4.24 -9.18 18.43
C SER A 36 -5.34 -8.15 18.64
N VAL A 37 -5.63 -7.35 17.61
CA VAL A 37 -6.68 -6.32 17.62
C VAL A 37 -7.69 -6.64 16.52
N LYS A 38 -8.94 -6.93 16.91
CA LYS A 38 -10.02 -7.12 15.97
C LYS A 38 -10.51 -5.77 15.43
N ILE A 39 -10.21 -5.47 14.18
CA ILE A 39 -10.79 -4.32 13.47
C ILE A 39 -12.21 -4.68 13.02
N VAL A 40 -13.17 -3.79 13.25
CA VAL A 40 -14.58 -3.97 12.86
C VAL A 40 -15.01 -2.73 12.08
N HIS A 41 -15.56 -2.93 10.89
CA HIS A 41 -16.03 -1.85 10.01
C HIS A 41 -17.11 -1.00 10.72
N SER A 42 -17.15 0.33 10.48
CA SER A 42 -18.11 1.24 11.12
C SER A 42 -19.57 0.83 10.92
N ASP A 43 -19.84 0.23 9.77
CA ASP A 43 -21.17 -0.17 9.30
C ASP A 43 -21.44 -1.68 9.53
N SER A 44 -20.65 -2.33 10.39
CA SER A 44 -20.96 -3.66 10.90
C SER A 44 -21.88 -3.56 12.12
N PRO A 45 -22.92 -4.41 12.26
CA PRO A 45 -23.69 -4.53 13.51
C PRO A 45 -22.85 -4.90 14.75
N ALA A 46 -21.64 -5.43 14.56
CA ALA A 46 -20.69 -5.68 15.64
C ALA A 46 -19.86 -4.44 16.06
N SER A 47 -20.09 -3.29 15.41
CA SER A 47 -19.36 -2.05 15.67
C SER A 47 -20.00 -1.23 16.80
N PRO A 48 -19.22 -0.71 17.76
CA PRO A 48 -19.76 0.18 18.80
C PRO A 48 -20.24 1.54 18.25
N VAL A 49 -19.99 1.84 16.97
CA VAL A 49 -20.43 3.06 16.27
C VAL A 49 -21.40 2.76 15.11
N TYR A 50 -22.04 1.59 15.13
CA TYR A 50 -22.98 1.15 14.11
C TYR A 50 -24.16 2.13 13.96
N PRO A 51 -24.41 2.71 12.78
CA PRO A 51 -25.50 3.66 12.59
C PRO A 51 -26.90 3.03 12.50
N GLY A 52 -26.99 1.70 12.48
CA GLY A 52 -28.22 1.00 12.08
C GLY A 52 -28.26 0.71 10.58
N ASN A 53 -29.39 0.16 10.12
CA ASN A 53 -29.59 -0.25 8.73
C ASN A 53 -29.90 0.96 7.83
N LEU A 54 -28.90 1.81 7.59
CA LEU A 54 -28.99 2.94 6.67
C LEU A 54 -29.23 2.49 5.22
N THR A 55 -29.98 3.29 4.46
CA THR A 55 -30.11 3.18 3.00
C THR A 55 -28.78 3.49 2.30
N PHE A 56 -28.69 3.18 0.99
CA PHE A 56 -27.51 3.48 0.18
C PHE A 56 -27.14 4.98 0.21
N ILE A 57 -28.13 5.86 0.04
CA ILE A 57 -27.92 7.31 0.01
C ILE A 57 -27.45 7.84 1.38
N GLU A 58 -28.05 7.38 2.48
CA GLU A 58 -27.64 7.78 3.84
C GLU A 58 -26.22 7.31 4.18
N LYS A 59 -25.82 6.12 3.73
CA LYS A 59 -24.42 5.65 3.85
C LYS A 59 -23.46 6.52 3.07
N MET A 60 -23.78 6.83 1.82
CA MET A 60 -22.98 7.69 0.96
C MET A 60 -22.82 9.10 1.56
N GLN A 61 -23.91 9.69 2.04
CA GLN A 61 -23.92 10.97 2.77
C GLN A 61 -22.97 10.94 3.98
N ARG A 62 -23.08 9.91 4.83
CA ARG A 62 -22.22 9.71 6.01
C ARG A 62 -20.74 9.52 5.65
N TYR A 63 -20.44 8.83 4.55
CA TYR A 63 -19.06 8.70 4.06
C TYR A 63 -18.49 10.02 3.53
N ILE A 64 -19.30 10.81 2.80
CA ILE A 64 -18.92 12.17 2.35
C ILE A 64 -18.65 13.07 3.57
N GLU A 65 -19.53 13.08 4.56
CA GLU A 65 -19.34 13.85 5.80
C GLU A 65 -18.08 13.43 6.56
N SER A 66 -17.82 12.12 6.68
CA SER A 66 -16.60 11.59 7.30
C SER A 66 -15.33 11.99 6.52
N SER A 67 -15.39 11.97 5.19
CA SER A 67 -14.31 12.40 4.31
C SER A 67 -14.03 13.90 4.47
N ASN A 68 -15.07 14.74 4.44
CA ASN A 68 -14.98 16.18 4.61
C ASN A 68 -14.43 16.57 5.99
N ALA A 69 -14.86 15.89 7.05
CA ALA A 69 -14.33 16.08 8.40
C ALA A 69 -12.84 15.69 8.49
N ARG A 70 -12.45 14.57 7.85
CA ARG A 70 -11.06 14.11 7.77
C ARG A 70 -10.18 15.09 6.99
N ALA A 71 -10.63 15.56 5.83
CA ALA A 71 -9.94 16.56 5.01
C ALA A 71 -9.75 17.87 5.79
N SER A 72 -10.80 18.36 6.46
CA SER A 72 -10.75 19.54 7.32
C SER A 72 -9.75 19.37 8.47
N TYR A 73 -9.73 18.20 9.12
CA TYR A 73 -8.77 17.89 10.17
C TYR A 73 -7.32 17.86 9.64
N LEU A 74 -7.08 17.23 8.49
CA LEU A 74 -5.76 17.16 7.85
C LEU A 74 -5.27 18.55 7.45
N MET A 75 -6.09 19.35 6.76
CA MET A 75 -5.78 20.74 6.39
C MET A 75 -5.49 21.62 7.62
N SER A 76 -6.24 21.44 8.72
CA SER A 76 -5.97 22.13 9.98
C SER A 76 -4.63 21.69 10.60
N SER A 77 -4.25 20.42 10.48
CA SER A 77 -2.98 19.88 10.99
C SER A 77 -1.78 20.37 10.17
N ILE A 78 -1.90 20.40 8.84
CA ILE A 78 -0.92 20.99 7.91
C ILE A 78 -0.74 22.48 8.23
N SER A 79 -1.85 23.22 8.43
CA SER A 79 -1.82 24.65 8.78
C SER A 79 -1.18 24.90 10.15
N ARG A 80 -1.45 24.04 11.15
CA ARG A 80 -0.78 24.09 12.47
C ARG A 80 0.73 23.85 12.35
N HIS A 81 1.16 22.90 11.52
CA HIS A 81 2.59 22.69 11.24
C HIS A 81 3.23 23.89 10.52
N LYS A 82 2.53 24.49 9.54
CA LYS A 82 3.00 25.69 8.82
C LYS A 82 3.22 26.88 9.78
N LYS A 83 2.37 27.04 10.81
CA LYS A 83 2.58 28.03 11.90
C LYS A 83 3.73 27.69 12.85
N LYS A 84 4.07 26.42 13.05
CA LYS A 84 5.11 26.00 14.00
C LYS A 84 6.54 26.17 13.46
N ASN A 85 6.70 26.25 12.13
CA ASN A 85 7.99 26.45 11.47
C ASN A 85 8.67 27.82 11.72
N ASN A 86 8.05 28.75 12.48
CA ASN A 86 8.75 29.97 12.93
C ASN A 86 9.76 29.71 14.07
N ASN A 87 9.71 28.56 14.74
CA ASN A 87 10.69 28.18 15.77
C ASN A 87 11.40 26.88 15.37
N ASN A 88 12.72 26.98 15.13
CA ASN A 88 13.61 25.88 14.78
C ASN A 88 13.37 24.64 15.66
N SER A 89 12.65 23.67 15.11
CA SER A 89 12.44 22.35 15.69
C SER A 89 13.07 21.37 14.70
N ALA A 90 14.11 20.65 15.13
CA ALA A 90 14.93 19.83 14.25
C ALA A 90 14.08 18.79 13.47
N VAL A 91 13.94 19.01 12.17
CA VAL A 91 13.52 17.97 11.22
C VAL A 91 14.68 17.00 11.07
N HIS A 92 14.43 15.70 11.19
CA HIS A 92 15.47 14.69 11.02
C HIS A 92 16.04 14.78 9.58
N PRO A 93 17.36 14.91 9.35
CA PRO A 93 17.90 15.36 8.04
C PRO A 93 17.83 14.36 6.87
N SER A 94 16.93 13.38 6.90
CA SER A 94 17.01 12.17 6.06
C SER A 94 15.69 11.65 5.50
N ALA A 95 14.59 12.41 5.63
CA ALA A 95 13.30 12.04 5.06
C ALA A 95 12.93 12.99 3.91
N ILE A 96 12.97 12.48 2.68
CA ILE A 96 12.40 13.16 1.51
C ILE A 96 10.88 13.19 1.69
N ILE A 97 10.30 14.37 1.92
CA ILE A 97 8.85 14.54 2.07
C ILE A 97 8.29 15.12 0.78
N ALA A 98 7.89 14.24 -0.14
CA ALA A 98 7.14 14.63 -1.32
C ALA A 98 5.79 15.25 -0.92
N ARG A 99 5.39 16.31 -1.61
CA ARG A 99 4.13 17.03 -1.41
C ARG A 99 3.47 17.30 -2.76
N PRO A 100 2.97 16.25 -3.43
CA PRO A 100 2.28 16.39 -4.71
C PRO A 100 1.04 17.29 -4.58
N ASP A 101 0.72 17.98 -5.67
CA ASP A 101 -0.50 18.77 -5.73
C ASP A 101 -1.73 17.83 -5.69
N VAL A 102 -2.69 18.17 -4.84
CA VAL A 102 -3.96 17.46 -4.70
C VAL A 102 -5.09 18.49 -4.84
N VAL A 103 -6.02 18.22 -5.76
CA VAL A 103 -7.26 18.99 -5.90
C VAL A 103 -8.46 18.08 -5.64
N TYR A 104 -9.58 18.68 -5.27
CA TYR A 104 -10.86 17.99 -5.14
C TYR A 104 -11.73 18.41 -6.31
N ASP A 105 -12.29 17.44 -7.03
CA ASP A 105 -13.18 17.69 -8.16
C ASP A 105 -14.29 16.61 -8.21
N HIS A 106 -15.52 17.04 -8.50
CA HIS A 106 -16.73 16.22 -8.67
C HIS A 106 -16.98 15.03 -7.70
N GLY A 107 -16.41 15.04 -6.49
CA GLY A 107 -16.56 13.96 -5.50
C GLY A 107 -15.29 13.13 -5.26
N ALA A 108 -14.28 13.27 -6.11
CA ALA A 108 -13.01 12.58 -6.04
C ALA A 108 -11.86 13.53 -5.65
N TYR A 109 -10.70 12.93 -5.34
CA TYR A 109 -9.45 13.66 -5.18
C TYR A 109 -8.54 13.34 -6.36
N LEU A 110 -8.13 14.37 -7.10
CA LEU A 110 -7.14 14.27 -8.17
C LEU A 110 -5.76 14.57 -7.60
N LEU A 111 -4.81 13.68 -7.88
CA LEU A 111 -3.40 13.80 -7.52
C LEU A 111 -2.57 14.07 -8.77
N LYS A 112 -1.72 15.09 -8.73
CA LYS A 112 -0.72 15.33 -9.77
C LYS A 112 0.51 14.43 -9.59
N ILE A 113 0.89 13.71 -10.64
CA ILE A 113 2.02 12.78 -10.62
C ILE A 113 2.74 12.70 -11.96
N GLY A 114 4.07 12.64 -11.93
CA GLY A 114 4.92 12.41 -13.10
C GLY A 114 5.00 10.93 -13.46
N ILE A 115 4.93 10.60 -14.75
CA ILE A 115 4.99 9.22 -15.26
C ILE A 115 5.97 9.13 -16.44
N GLY A 116 6.84 8.12 -16.42
CA GLY A 116 7.74 7.78 -17.53
C GLY A 116 9.11 8.46 -17.49
N GLN A 117 9.92 8.15 -18.49
CA GLN A 117 11.22 8.78 -18.71
C GLN A 117 11.38 9.11 -20.22
N PRO A 118 11.31 10.39 -20.63
CA PRO A 118 11.19 11.60 -19.80
C PRO A 118 9.88 11.68 -19.02
N VAL A 119 9.93 12.34 -17.85
CA VAL A 119 8.78 12.49 -16.95
C VAL A 119 7.73 13.39 -17.59
N THR A 120 6.49 12.92 -17.67
CA THR A 120 5.32 13.72 -18.06
C THR A 120 4.34 13.75 -16.88
N GLU A 121 3.96 14.94 -16.40
CA GLU A 121 2.96 15.09 -15.35
C GLU A 121 1.55 14.80 -15.88
N ARG A 122 0.71 14.18 -15.03
CA ARG A 122 -0.71 13.91 -15.26
C ARG A 122 -1.50 14.01 -13.96
N TRP A 123 -2.82 14.13 -14.05
CA TRP A 123 -3.74 13.97 -12.93
C TRP A 123 -4.33 12.55 -12.88
N LEU A 124 -4.32 11.94 -11.70
CA LEU A 124 -4.96 10.63 -11.44
C LEU A 124 -5.97 10.73 -10.30
N HIS A 125 -7.08 10.01 -10.41
CA HIS A 125 -8.01 9.83 -9.30
C HIS A 125 -7.40 8.96 -8.19
N LEU A 126 -7.29 9.53 -6.99
CA LEU A 126 -6.86 8.84 -5.79
C LEU A 126 -8.00 7.95 -5.26
N ASP A 127 -8.05 6.72 -5.78
CA ASP A 127 -9.07 5.75 -5.43
C ASP A 127 -8.62 4.85 -4.27
N THR A 128 -9.17 5.12 -3.09
CA THR A 128 -8.96 4.27 -1.91
C THR A 128 -9.86 3.02 -1.88
N GLY A 129 -10.77 2.87 -2.84
CA GLY A 129 -11.78 1.82 -2.90
C GLY A 129 -11.45 0.65 -3.83
N SER A 130 -10.45 0.78 -4.71
CA SER A 130 -9.93 -0.35 -5.50
C SER A 130 -8.46 -0.63 -5.25
N ASP A 131 -8.10 -1.88 -5.49
CA ASP A 131 -6.71 -2.29 -5.42
C ASP A 131 -5.92 -1.77 -6.64
N LEU A 132 -6.33 -1.97 -7.90
CA LEU A 132 -5.42 -1.73 -9.04
C LEU A 132 -5.25 -0.26 -9.43
N THR A 133 -4.02 0.26 -9.41
CA THR A 133 -3.63 1.46 -10.16
C THR A 133 -3.53 1.18 -11.66
N TRP A 134 -4.16 1.99 -12.50
CA TRP A 134 -4.06 1.88 -13.97
C TRP A 134 -4.18 3.22 -14.69
N ILE A 135 -3.63 3.29 -15.90
CA ILE A 135 -3.74 4.44 -16.82
C ILE A 135 -4.05 3.99 -18.25
N GLN A 136 -4.62 4.86 -19.08
CA GLN A 136 -4.82 4.58 -20.50
C GLN A 136 -3.48 4.56 -21.25
N CYS A 137 -3.27 3.49 -22.03
CA CYS A 137 -2.05 3.21 -22.78
C CYS A 137 -2.31 3.10 -24.28
N LYS A 138 -1.33 3.49 -25.09
CA LYS A 138 -1.32 3.20 -26.53
C LYS A 138 -0.80 1.76 -26.83
N PRO A 139 -1.36 1.07 -27.85
CA PRO A 139 -2.57 1.43 -28.58
C PRO A 139 -3.82 1.25 -27.69
N CYS A 140 -4.63 2.30 -27.65
CA CYS A 140 -5.98 2.24 -27.08
C CYS A 140 -6.92 1.68 -28.16
N VAL A 141 -7.68 0.65 -27.84
CA VAL A 141 -8.62 -0.02 -28.76
C VAL A 141 -10.03 0.54 -28.62
N ALA A 142 -10.46 0.75 -27.37
CA ALA A 142 -11.75 1.35 -27.03
C ALA A 142 -11.65 1.96 -25.64
N CYS A 143 -11.34 3.25 -25.56
CA CYS A 143 -11.18 3.96 -24.30
C CYS A 143 -11.93 5.30 -24.34
N TYR A 144 -12.22 5.87 -23.18
CA TYR A 144 -12.85 7.19 -23.07
C TYR A 144 -11.84 8.31 -23.40
N ASP A 145 -12.36 9.47 -23.79
CA ASP A 145 -11.57 10.67 -24.01
C ASP A 145 -11.14 11.25 -22.65
N GLN A 146 -9.87 11.64 -22.53
CA GLN A 146 -9.28 12.18 -21.30
C GLN A 146 -8.49 13.45 -21.62
N VAL A 147 -8.47 14.40 -20.68
CA VAL A 147 -7.77 15.69 -20.84
C VAL A 147 -6.25 15.51 -21.06
N ASP A 148 -5.62 14.66 -20.25
CA ASP A 148 -4.19 14.36 -20.38
C ASP A 148 -3.91 13.42 -21.57
N PRO A 149 -2.81 13.56 -22.31
CA PRO A 149 -2.50 12.63 -23.40
C PRO A 149 -2.30 11.18 -22.93
N ILE A 150 -3.03 10.24 -23.57
CA ILE A 150 -2.91 8.79 -23.38
C ILE A 150 -1.43 8.39 -23.40
N PHE A 151 -0.99 7.66 -22.38
CA PHE A 151 0.40 7.27 -22.22
C PHE A 151 0.86 6.40 -23.39
N ASP A 152 2.03 6.72 -23.96
CA ASP A 152 2.62 5.96 -25.05
C ASP A 152 3.82 5.16 -24.54
N PRO A 153 3.69 3.83 -24.35
CA PRO A 153 4.79 2.99 -23.87
C PRO A 153 6.04 3.01 -24.76
N ALA A 154 5.92 3.40 -26.04
CA ALA A 154 7.08 3.49 -26.94
C ALA A 154 7.95 4.74 -26.67
N ASN A 155 7.37 5.78 -26.05
CA ASN A 155 8.05 7.05 -25.79
C ASN A 155 8.72 7.12 -24.41
N SER A 156 8.61 6.07 -23.58
CA SER A 156 9.23 6.00 -22.25
C SER A 156 10.36 4.98 -22.20
N SER A 157 11.59 5.44 -21.94
CA SER A 157 12.77 4.58 -21.88
C SER A 157 12.76 3.63 -20.67
N SER A 158 11.98 3.94 -19.62
CA SER A 158 11.85 3.17 -18.39
C SER A 158 10.71 2.14 -18.39
N PHE A 159 9.77 2.22 -19.36
CA PHE A 159 8.63 1.32 -19.47
C PHE A 159 9.04 -0.15 -19.67
N ARG A 160 8.51 -1.09 -18.89
CA ARG A 160 8.71 -2.54 -19.10
C ARG A 160 7.40 -3.30 -18.92
N LYS A 161 7.02 -4.14 -19.89
CA LYS A 161 5.87 -5.07 -19.73
C LYS A 161 6.14 -6.02 -18.57
N PHE A 162 5.12 -6.34 -17.76
CA PHE A 162 5.26 -7.31 -16.69
C PHE A 162 5.10 -8.73 -17.26
N VAL A 163 6.16 -9.54 -17.13
CA VAL A 163 6.24 -10.88 -17.70
C VAL A 163 6.02 -11.93 -16.62
N CYS A 164 5.08 -12.85 -16.86
CA CYS A 164 4.79 -13.97 -15.96
C CYS A 164 5.46 -15.27 -16.43
N LEU A 165 6.08 -15.98 -15.49
CA LEU A 165 6.84 -17.21 -15.74
C LEU A 165 6.49 -18.28 -14.69
N LYS A 166 5.55 -19.17 -15.04
CA LYS A 166 5.03 -20.34 -14.28
C LYS A 166 4.44 -20.10 -12.88
N ASP A 167 5.03 -19.23 -12.06
CA ASP A 167 4.55 -18.91 -10.71
C ASP A 167 3.68 -17.64 -10.66
N ASP A 168 2.94 -17.52 -9.56
CA ASP A 168 1.72 -16.71 -9.30
C ASP A 168 1.93 -15.18 -9.24
N THR A 169 2.75 -14.67 -10.15
CA THR A 169 3.26 -13.30 -10.21
C THR A 169 2.24 -12.27 -10.73
N CYS A 170 1.08 -12.71 -11.22
CA CYS A 170 0.10 -11.82 -11.86
C CYS A 170 -0.98 -11.25 -10.95
N ARG A 171 -1.23 -11.80 -9.74
CA ARG A 171 -2.44 -11.47 -8.95
C ARG A 171 -2.74 -9.95 -8.88
N PRO A 172 -3.99 -9.51 -9.10
CA PRO A 172 -5.20 -10.30 -9.43
C PRO A 172 -5.38 -10.64 -10.94
N ALA A 173 -4.40 -10.33 -11.79
CA ALA A 173 -4.44 -10.55 -13.24
C ALA A 173 -4.16 -12.02 -13.65
N VAL A 174 -4.47 -12.36 -14.91
CA VAL A 174 -4.30 -13.71 -15.49
C VAL A 174 -3.13 -13.75 -16.47
N CYS A 175 -2.21 -14.71 -16.30
CA CYS A 175 -1.10 -14.92 -17.25
C CYS A 175 -1.60 -15.53 -18.57
N ARG A 176 -1.40 -14.83 -19.70
CA ARG A 176 -1.64 -15.35 -21.05
C ARG A 176 -0.47 -14.98 -21.96
N GLY A 177 0.12 -15.94 -22.68
CA GLY A 177 1.19 -15.67 -23.64
C GLY A 177 2.41 -14.92 -23.06
N ARG A 178 2.73 -15.17 -21.78
CA ARG A 178 3.75 -14.47 -20.95
C ARG A 178 3.40 -13.05 -20.45
N LEU A 179 2.22 -12.51 -20.73
CA LEU A 179 1.76 -11.22 -20.17
C LEU A 179 0.65 -11.44 -19.14
N CYS A 180 0.64 -10.64 -18.07
CA CYS A 180 -0.47 -10.62 -17.12
C CYS A 180 -1.57 -9.68 -17.63
N PHE A 181 -2.74 -10.21 -17.98
CA PHE A 181 -3.90 -9.43 -18.39
C PHE A 181 -4.88 -9.24 -17.24
N TYR A 182 -5.28 -8.00 -16.98
CA TYR A 182 -6.24 -7.66 -15.95
C TYR A 182 -7.57 -7.21 -16.56
N GLN A 183 -8.62 -7.35 -15.77
CA GLN A 183 -9.88 -6.63 -15.91
C GLN A 183 -10.30 -6.20 -14.50
N ILE A 184 -10.66 -4.94 -14.34
CA ILE A 184 -11.29 -4.40 -13.16
C ILE A 184 -12.66 -3.84 -13.55
N ASN A 185 -13.68 -4.11 -12.72
CA ASN A 185 -15.01 -3.55 -12.87
C ASN A 185 -15.34 -2.85 -11.56
N TYR A 186 -15.82 -1.63 -11.64
CA TYR A 186 -16.14 -0.78 -10.51
C TYR A 186 -17.64 -0.83 -10.17
N ALA A 187 -18.01 -0.25 -9.03
CA ALA A 187 -19.38 -0.26 -8.53
C ALA A 187 -20.34 0.66 -9.33
N ASP A 188 -19.80 1.58 -10.11
CA ASP A 188 -20.46 2.49 -11.05
C ASP A 188 -20.60 1.90 -12.47
N GLU A 189 -20.31 0.61 -12.64
CA GLU A 189 -20.26 -0.10 -13.93
C GLU A 189 -19.17 0.39 -14.91
N SER A 190 -18.21 1.20 -14.45
CA SER A 190 -16.99 1.50 -15.21
C SER A 190 -16.04 0.30 -15.21
N VAL A 191 -15.23 0.18 -16.27
CA VAL A 191 -14.38 -1.00 -16.52
C VAL A 191 -13.04 -0.58 -17.11
N SER A 192 -11.94 -1.16 -16.64
CA SER A 192 -10.65 -1.09 -17.33
C SER A 192 -10.11 -2.50 -17.59
N LYS A 193 -9.56 -2.70 -18.79
CA LYS A 193 -8.88 -3.93 -19.21
C LYS A 193 -7.57 -3.60 -19.90
N GLY A 194 -6.57 -4.43 -19.65
CA GLY A 194 -5.27 -4.26 -20.28
C GLY A 194 -4.28 -5.28 -19.76
N PHE A 195 -3.01 -4.88 -19.72
CA PHE A 195 -1.93 -5.73 -19.24
C PHE A 195 -1.10 -5.02 -18.17
N LEU A 196 -0.54 -5.79 -17.23
CA LEU A 196 0.33 -5.24 -16.21
C LEU A 196 1.69 -4.84 -16.80
N ALA A 197 2.20 -3.70 -16.35
CA ALA A 197 3.50 -3.16 -16.72
C ALA A 197 4.24 -2.65 -15.47
N ARG A 198 5.48 -2.21 -15.67
CA ARG A 198 6.26 -1.44 -14.70
C ARG A 198 6.73 -0.14 -15.34
N GLU A 199 6.66 0.94 -14.57
CA GLU A 199 7.11 2.27 -14.99
C GLU A 199 7.65 3.05 -13.78
N ILE A 200 8.40 4.13 -14.03
CA ILE A 200 8.80 5.11 -13.03
C ILE A 200 7.69 6.14 -12.87
N PHE A 201 7.18 6.26 -11.65
CA PHE A 201 6.30 7.32 -11.20
C PHE A 201 7.11 8.30 -10.35
N THR A 202 6.72 9.58 -10.36
CA THR A 202 7.46 10.67 -9.71
C THR A 202 6.48 11.57 -9.00
N PHE A 203 6.56 11.67 -7.68
CA PHE A 203 5.94 12.81 -6.99
C PHE A 203 6.85 14.02 -7.17
N THR A 204 6.40 15.00 -7.93
CA THR A 204 7.10 16.29 -8.08
C THR A 204 6.85 17.15 -6.83
N ASN A 205 7.84 17.98 -6.46
CA ASN A 205 7.81 18.99 -5.37
C ASN A 205 7.96 18.45 -3.91
N PRO A 206 8.86 19.00 -3.06
CA PRO A 206 9.96 19.94 -3.36
C PRO A 206 11.26 19.26 -3.79
N GLU A 207 11.36 17.95 -3.59
CA GLU A 207 12.42 17.07 -4.10
C GLU A 207 11.71 15.92 -4.83
N ASP A 208 12.09 15.64 -6.07
CA ASP A 208 11.41 14.65 -6.90
C ASP A 208 11.62 13.24 -6.34
N LEU A 209 10.52 12.63 -5.86
CA LEU A 209 10.53 11.26 -5.36
C LEU A 209 10.16 10.30 -6.48
N HIS A 210 11.18 9.77 -7.16
CA HIS A 210 11.03 8.72 -8.16
C HIS A 210 10.86 7.34 -7.50
N PHE A 211 9.86 6.57 -7.95
CA PHE A 211 9.64 5.19 -7.51
C PHE A 211 9.18 4.30 -8.67
N ARG A 212 9.61 3.03 -8.68
CA ARG A 212 9.19 2.08 -9.71
C ARG A 212 7.91 1.39 -9.29
N MET A 213 6.87 1.59 -10.08
CA MET A 213 5.52 1.12 -9.82
C MET A 213 5.17 -0.03 -10.77
N LYS A 214 4.48 -1.07 -10.27
CA LYS A 214 3.77 -2.04 -11.10
C LYS A 214 2.37 -1.44 -11.30
N PHE A 215 1.78 -1.48 -12.50
CA PHE A 215 0.49 -0.82 -12.77
C PHE A 215 -0.25 -1.48 -13.95
N GLY A 216 -1.53 -1.19 -14.10
CA GLY A 216 -2.34 -1.56 -15.26
C GLY A 216 -2.16 -0.60 -16.43
N CYS A 217 -1.75 -1.12 -17.58
CA CYS A 217 -1.66 -0.40 -18.84
C CYS A 217 -2.94 -0.71 -19.65
N SER A 218 -3.94 0.16 -19.55
CA SER A 218 -5.29 -0.04 -20.10
C SER A 218 -5.30 0.09 -21.62
N SER A 219 -5.83 -0.91 -22.31
CA SER A 219 -6.08 -0.89 -23.76
C SER A 219 -7.57 -0.80 -24.11
N GLU A 220 -8.44 -1.12 -23.15
CA GLU A 220 -9.88 -0.88 -23.21
C GLU A 220 -10.34 -0.27 -21.89
N SER A 221 -11.03 0.87 -21.92
CA SER A 221 -11.65 1.48 -20.74
C SER A 221 -13.06 1.95 -21.07
N LYS A 222 -14.05 1.59 -20.25
CA LYS A 222 -15.42 2.13 -20.35
C LYS A 222 -15.66 3.03 -19.15
N GLU A 223 -16.08 4.24 -19.46
CA GLU A 223 -16.50 5.30 -18.55
C GLU A 223 -17.72 4.91 -17.68
N GLY A 224 -17.63 5.29 -16.41
CA GLY A 224 -18.74 5.78 -15.55
C GLY A 224 -18.55 7.29 -15.37
N ASP A 225 -19.34 8.01 -14.57
CA ASP A 225 -19.48 9.49 -14.56
C ASP A 225 -18.20 10.39 -14.32
N SER A 226 -16.97 9.94 -14.57
CA SER A 226 -15.73 10.73 -14.48
C SER A 226 -14.69 10.41 -15.58
N GLU A 227 -14.00 11.45 -16.08
CA GLU A 227 -13.14 11.43 -17.28
C GLU A 227 -11.64 11.07 -17.03
N GLU A 228 -11.27 10.56 -15.84
CA GLU A 228 -9.87 10.45 -15.41
C GLU A 228 -9.35 9.03 -15.11
N THR A 229 -8.03 8.86 -15.15
CA THR A 229 -7.33 7.59 -14.88
C THR A 229 -7.07 7.36 -13.39
N ILE A 230 -7.02 6.10 -12.95
CA ILE A 230 -7.17 5.75 -11.53
C ILE A 230 -5.86 5.33 -10.85
N LEU A 231 -5.48 6.09 -9.82
CA LEU A 231 -4.51 5.71 -8.79
C LEU A 231 -5.20 4.91 -7.68
N GLY A 232 -5.51 3.64 -7.98
CA GLY A 232 -5.98 2.66 -7.01
C GLY A 232 -4.91 2.34 -5.95
N SER A 233 -5.33 1.76 -4.83
CA SER A 233 -4.53 1.51 -3.62
C SER A 233 -3.54 0.34 -3.70
N TRP A 234 -3.03 0.03 -4.90
CA TRP A 234 -2.25 -1.19 -5.18
C TRP A 234 -0.91 -1.26 -4.48
N HIS A 235 -0.52 -0.14 -3.89
CA HIS A 235 0.67 0.03 -3.09
C HIS A 235 0.46 -0.34 -1.62
N GLN A 236 -0.65 -1.03 -1.31
CA GLN A 236 -0.58 -2.24 -0.47
C GLN A 236 0.13 -3.39 -1.22
N LEU A 237 1.35 -3.12 -1.68
CA LEU A 237 2.44 -4.07 -1.52
C LEU A 237 2.44 -4.47 -0.03
N ASP A 238 2.89 -5.67 0.34
CA ASP A 238 2.92 -6.09 1.75
C ASP A 238 3.75 -5.12 2.59
N TYR A 239 3.14 -4.09 3.17
CA TYR A 239 3.80 -2.96 3.80
C TYR A 239 3.01 -2.49 5.00
N ARG A 240 3.62 -2.59 6.17
CA ARG A 240 3.06 -2.09 7.43
C ARG A 240 3.11 -0.57 7.45
N PHE A 241 2.01 0.06 7.86
CA PHE A 241 2.08 1.43 8.36
C PHE A 241 2.72 1.40 9.76
N ILE A 242 3.87 2.03 9.91
CA ILE A 242 4.56 2.17 11.19
C ILE A 242 4.51 3.64 11.57
N TYR A 243 3.67 3.95 12.56
CA TYR A 243 3.67 5.26 13.21
C TYR A 243 4.57 5.18 14.45
N ASP A 244 5.80 5.67 14.31
CA ASP A 244 6.74 5.75 15.44
C ASP A 244 6.30 6.88 16.37
N THR A 245 6.00 6.55 17.63
CA THR A 245 5.48 7.51 18.62
C THR A 245 6.57 8.39 19.24
N GLY A 246 7.84 7.97 19.21
CA GLY A 246 8.99 8.73 19.67
C GLY A 246 9.46 9.75 18.64
N LEU A 247 9.57 9.32 17.38
CA LEU A 247 9.94 10.14 16.23
C LEU A 247 8.76 10.94 15.66
N ARG A 248 7.51 10.57 16.01
CA ARG A 248 6.25 11.11 15.48
C ARG A 248 6.19 11.05 13.95
N GLN A 249 6.73 9.98 13.41
CA GLN A 249 6.93 9.78 11.98
C GLN A 249 6.04 8.64 11.50
N LEU A 250 5.29 8.90 10.41
CA LEU A 250 4.68 7.84 9.63
C LEU A 250 5.76 7.29 8.68
N SER A 251 5.92 5.97 8.70
CA SER A 251 6.84 5.23 7.83
C SER A 251 6.14 4.00 7.28
N PHE A 252 6.66 3.50 6.16
CA PHE A 252 6.15 2.32 5.45
C PHE A 252 7.29 1.31 5.37
N ALA A 253 7.06 0.06 5.80
CA ALA A 253 8.07 -0.99 5.80
C ALA A 253 7.47 -2.31 5.28
N ALA A 254 8.21 -3.04 4.43
CA ALA A 254 7.72 -4.30 3.86
C ALA A 254 7.49 -5.39 4.94
N GLU A 255 6.42 -6.20 4.83
CA GLU A 255 5.98 -7.15 5.89
C GLU A 255 5.68 -8.60 5.43
N ASP A 256 5.39 -8.85 4.14
CA ASP A 256 5.17 -10.19 3.54
C ASP A 256 3.88 -10.92 4.06
N CYS A 257 2.70 -10.30 3.83
CA CYS A 257 1.38 -10.63 4.39
C CYS A 257 0.81 -11.98 3.90
N SER A 258 1.44 -12.66 2.94
CA SER A 258 1.04 -14.01 2.53
C SER A 258 1.26 -15.08 3.62
N LYS A 259 1.88 -14.70 4.74
CA LYS A 259 2.14 -15.56 5.91
C LYS A 259 1.15 -15.35 7.06
N ASP A 260 0.25 -14.37 6.96
CA ASP A 260 -0.76 -14.13 7.99
C ASP A 260 -1.76 -15.29 8.00
N SER A 261 -1.80 -16.04 9.11
CA SER A 261 -2.79 -17.08 9.33
C SER A 261 -4.17 -16.45 9.54
N PRO A 262 -5.25 -17.02 8.96
CA PRO A 262 -6.61 -16.47 9.07
C PRO A 262 -7.23 -16.61 10.47
#